data_AF-A0A068V162-F1
#
_entry.id   AF-A0A068V162-F1
#
_cell.length_a   1.000
_cell.length_b   1.000
_cell.length_c   1.000
_cell.angle_alpha   90.00
_cell.angle_beta   90.00
_cell.angle_gamma   90.00
#
_symmetry.space_group_name_H-M   'P 1'
#
loop_
_entity.id
_entity.type
_entity.pdbx_description
1 polymer ?
#
loop_
_entity_poly.entity_id
_entity_poly.type
_entity_poly.pdbx_seq_one_letter_code
_entity_poly.pdbx_strand_id
1 'polypeptide(L)'
;MLPCPHFAIFANVTPSKALTLMWYIPFLLGLDPVAISTIFSQAEYMGEKQIFGVDCFVLKLSANHTDLVERSDNTAEMIKHAVFGYFSQRSGLLIYLEDSYLTRIQSPGSLPSYWETTMATKMEDYRSVEGVKIAHSGQSTVIITRFGDNLKFGPSFTRMEETWTIDDIAFNVPGLSMDCFISPKELQKDYPEENLDWISPLHQ
;
A
#
# COMPACT_ATOMS: atom_id res chain seq x y z
N MET A 1 -7.99 9.72 -1.19
CA MET A 1 -6.97 10.40 -0.35
C MET A 1 -5.81 10.79 -1.24
N LEU A 2 -5.60 12.09 -1.45
CA LEU A 2 -4.44 12.63 -2.15
C LEU A 2 -3.21 12.57 -1.22
N PRO A 3 -1.97 12.53 -1.76
CA PRO A 3 -0.76 12.37 -0.95
C PRO A 3 -0.58 13.52 0.05
N CYS A 4 -0.13 13.20 1.27
CA CYS A 4 0.43 14.20 2.19
C CYS A 4 1.73 14.74 1.57
N PRO A 5 1.83 16.04 1.26
CA PRO A 5 2.95 16.61 0.49
C PRO A 5 4.28 16.73 1.25
N HIS A 6 4.36 16.30 2.52
CA HIS A 6 5.52 16.53 3.37
C HIS A 6 6.54 15.36 3.42
N PHE A 7 6.23 14.22 2.80
CA PHE A 7 7.12 13.05 2.83
C PHE A 7 7.47 12.62 1.40
N ALA A 8 8.73 12.83 1.02
CA ALA A 8 9.32 12.25 -0.17
C ALA A 8 10.44 11.31 0.26
N ILE A 9 10.23 10.00 0.11
CA ILE A 9 11.25 9.00 0.38
C ILE A 9 11.90 8.66 -0.95
N PHE A 10 13.15 9.10 -1.12
CA PHE A 10 13.97 8.72 -2.26
C PHE A 10 14.60 7.36 -1.99
N ALA A 11 13.80 6.31 -2.09
CA ALA A 11 14.35 4.96 -2.20
C ALA A 11 14.86 4.77 -3.63
N ASN A 12 16.17 4.52 -3.79
CA ASN A 12 16.70 3.94 -5.02
C ASN A 12 16.23 2.47 -5.12
N VAL A 13 14.94 2.27 -5.35
CA VAL A 13 14.39 0.95 -5.66
C VAL A 13 14.87 0.61 -7.05
N THR A 14 15.71 -0.42 -7.19
CA THR A 14 16.16 -0.89 -8.50
C THR A 14 15.06 -1.77 -9.07
N PRO A 15 14.17 -1.29 -9.98
CA PRO A 15 12.97 -2.04 -10.31
C PRO A 15 13.32 -3.13 -11.33
N SER A 16 12.93 -4.37 -11.07
CA SER A 16 12.82 -5.35 -12.16
C SER A 16 11.65 -4.94 -13.07
N LYS A 17 11.82 -5.07 -14.40
CA LYS A 17 10.83 -4.65 -15.43
C LYS A 17 9.43 -5.28 -15.29
N ALA A 18 9.24 -6.25 -14.39
CA ALA A 18 7.96 -6.90 -14.13
C ALA A 18 7.04 -6.13 -13.15
N LEU A 19 7.57 -5.15 -12.41
CA LEU A 19 6.85 -4.41 -11.36
C LEU A 19 6.08 -3.18 -11.87
N THR A 20 6.16 -2.88 -13.16
CA THR A 20 5.54 -1.69 -13.79
C THR A 20 4.02 -1.81 -13.99
N LEU A 21 3.36 -2.87 -13.52
CA LEU A 21 1.90 -3.08 -13.73
C LEU A 21 1.04 -2.95 -12.46
N MET A 22 1.59 -2.42 -11.37
CA MET A 22 0.88 -2.25 -10.09
C MET A 22 1.16 -0.87 -9.48
N TRP A 23 0.80 0.18 -10.23
CA TRP A 23 1.10 1.60 -9.95
C TRP A 23 0.45 2.22 -8.69
N TYR A 24 -0.10 1.41 -7.79
CA TYR A 24 -0.61 1.86 -6.49
C TYR A 24 0.05 1.21 -5.28
N ILE A 25 0.87 0.20 -5.49
CA ILE A 25 1.41 -0.64 -4.41
C ILE A 25 2.65 -0.05 -3.72
N PRO A 26 3.52 0.75 -4.37
CA PRO A 26 4.54 1.49 -3.64
C PRO A 26 3.94 2.58 -2.74
N PHE A 27 2.72 3.04 -3.01
CA PHE A 27 2.05 4.09 -2.23
C PHE A 27 1.71 3.64 -0.80
N LEU A 28 1.61 2.31 -0.58
CA LEU A 28 1.40 1.70 0.74
C LEU A 28 2.68 1.20 1.40
N LEU A 29 3.85 1.28 0.74
CA LEU A 29 5.11 0.94 1.40
C LEU A 29 5.44 1.88 2.56
N GLY A 30 4.69 2.99 2.74
CA GLY A 30 4.36 3.46 4.09
C GLY A 30 5.56 3.57 5.02
N LEU A 31 6.70 4.02 4.51
CA LEU A 31 7.92 4.11 5.32
C LEU A 31 7.86 5.34 6.25
N ASP A 32 6.81 6.15 6.15
CA ASP A 32 6.45 7.16 7.13
C ASP A 32 5.61 6.54 8.27
N PRO A 33 6.16 6.44 9.49
CA PRO A 33 5.42 5.93 10.65
C PRO A 33 4.20 6.78 10.99
N VAL A 34 4.18 8.08 10.63
CA VAL A 34 3.04 8.95 10.88
C VAL A 34 1.88 8.56 9.96
N ALA A 35 2.13 8.39 8.66
CA ALA A 35 1.15 7.85 7.72
C ALA A 35 0.63 6.48 8.14
N ILE A 36 1.51 5.53 8.53
CA ILE A 36 1.07 4.22 9.05
C ILE A 36 0.13 4.42 10.25
N SER A 37 0.53 5.22 11.24
CA SER A 37 -0.28 5.42 12.44
C SER A 37 -1.65 6.04 12.12
N THR A 38 -1.68 6.95 11.13
CA THR A 38 -2.90 7.60 10.67
C THR A 38 -3.82 6.61 9.98
N ILE A 39 -3.29 5.78 9.08
CA ILE A 39 -4.05 4.75 8.36
C ILE A 39 -4.64 3.72 9.35
N PHE A 40 -3.86 3.28 10.34
CA PHE A 40 -4.30 2.31 11.35
C PHE A 40 -5.08 2.91 12.53
N SER A 41 -5.29 4.23 12.57
CA SER A 41 -6.02 4.88 13.67
C SER A 41 -7.46 4.41 13.83
N GLN A 42 -8.07 3.93 12.75
CA GLN A 42 -9.44 3.39 12.72
C GLN A 42 -9.47 1.86 12.59
N ALA A 43 -8.33 1.20 12.81
CA ALA A 43 -8.23 -0.25 12.64
C ALA A 43 -8.91 -1.02 13.77
N GLU A 44 -9.41 -2.20 13.42
CA GLU A 44 -9.93 -3.18 14.36
C GLU A 44 -8.76 -3.93 15.03
N TYR A 45 -8.78 -4.04 16.36
CA TYR A 45 -7.85 -4.89 17.08
C TYR A 45 -8.24 -6.36 16.93
N MET A 46 -7.32 -7.17 16.41
CA MET A 46 -7.56 -8.58 16.10
C MET A 46 -6.97 -9.55 17.13
N GLY A 47 -6.17 -9.07 18.08
CA GLY A 47 -5.49 -9.90 19.08
C GLY A 47 -3.97 -9.82 19.00
N GLU A 48 -3.31 -10.81 19.59
CA GLU A 48 -1.85 -10.91 19.69
C GLU A 48 -1.33 -12.15 18.97
N LYS A 49 -0.16 -12.03 18.34
CA LYS A 49 0.49 -13.10 17.60
C LYS A 49 2.00 -12.90 17.59
N GLN A 50 2.75 -14.00 17.71
CA GLN A 50 4.20 -13.95 17.50
C GLN A 50 4.51 -14.01 16.00
N ILE A 51 5.24 -13.00 15.50
CA ILE A 51 5.66 -12.88 14.11
C ILE A 51 7.18 -12.78 14.07
N PHE A 52 7.84 -13.71 13.38
CA PHE A 52 9.31 -13.80 13.29
C PHE A 52 10.03 -13.74 14.66
N GLY A 53 9.43 -14.36 15.69
CA GLY A 53 9.97 -14.35 17.05
C GLY A 53 9.71 -13.06 17.84
N VAL A 54 8.96 -12.10 17.29
CA VAL A 54 8.54 -10.86 17.96
C VAL A 54 7.08 -10.95 18.36
N ASP A 55 6.80 -10.71 19.63
CA ASP A 55 5.41 -10.62 20.12
C ASP A 55 4.76 -9.35 19.58
N CYS A 56 3.69 -9.52 18.80
CA CYS A 56 2.99 -8.44 18.11
C CYS A 56 1.53 -8.37 18.53
N PHE A 57 0.97 -7.16 18.52
CA PHE A 57 -0.46 -6.95 18.40
C PHE A 57 -0.85 -6.79 16.93
N VAL A 58 -2.05 -7.23 16.58
CA VAL A 58 -2.53 -7.28 15.20
C VAL A 58 -3.67 -6.29 15.02
N LEU A 59 -3.52 -5.40 14.05
CA LEU A 59 -4.56 -4.46 13.63
C LEU A 59 -5.03 -4.79 12.22
N LYS A 60 -6.33 -4.64 11.96
CA LYS A 60 -6.95 -4.90 10.66
C LYS A 60 -7.70 -3.69 10.16
N LEU A 61 -7.50 -3.38 8.90
CA LEU A 61 -8.31 -2.44 8.13
C LEU A 61 -9.08 -3.22 7.08
N SER A 62 -10.29 -2.77 6.79
CA SER A 62 -11.10 -3.29 5.70
C SER A 62 -11.77 -2.13 5.01
N ALA A 63 -11.68 -2.10 3.68
CA ALA A 63 -12.37 -1.09 2.90
C ALA A 63 -13.88 -1.28 3.07
N ASN A 64 -14.60 -0.17 3.27
CA ASN A 64 -16.05 -0.22 3.33
C ASN A 64 -16.63 -0.41 1.93
N HIS A 65 -17.87 -0.87 1.85
CA HIS A 65 -18.55 -1.11 0.58
C HIS A 65 -18.55 0.12 -0.34
N THR A 66 -18.72 1.33 0.20
CA THR A 66 -18.68 2.57 -0.57
C THR A 66 -17.32 2.79 -1.25
N ASP A 67 -16.22 2.59 -0.51
CA ASP A 67 -14.84 2.75 -1.03
C ASP A 67 -14.50 1.71 -2.10
N LEU A 68 -15.12 0.53 -2.01
CA LEU A 68 -14.96 -0.56 -2.96
C LEU A 68 -15.71 -0.27 -4.28
N VAL A 69 -16.93 0.26 -4.17
CA VAL A 69 -17.75 0.65 -5.34
C VAL A 69 -17.13 1.83 -6.09
N GLU A 70 -16.60 2.84 -5.41
CA GLU A 70 -15.90 3.96 -6.05
C GLU A 70 -14.67 3.54 -6.86
N ARG A 71 -14.02 2.44 -6.45
CA ARG A 71 -12.88 1.83 -7.15
C ARG A 71 -13.28 0.81 -8.23
N SER A 72 -14.57 0.55 -8.39
CA SER A 72 -15.10 -0.39 -9.36
C SER A 72 -15.53 0.31 -10.65
N ASP A 73 -15.50 -0.40 -11.77
CA ASP A 73 -16.10 0.01 -13.03
C ASP A 73 -17.04 -1.08 -13.58
N ASN A 74 -17.53 -0.89 -14.81
CA ASN A 74 -18.48 -1.81 -15.44
C ASN A 74 -17.89 -3.19 -15.76
N THR A 75 -16.57 -3.34 -15.71
CA THR A 75 -15.83 -4.57 -16.02
C THR A 75 -15.06 -5.15 -14.84
N ALA A 76 -14.66 -4.33 -13.87
CA ALA A 76 -13.88 -4.72 -12.71
C ALA A 76 -14.54 -4.23 -11.41
N GLU A 77 -14.96 -5.19 -10.58
CA GLU A 77 -15.60 -4.95 -9.29
C GLU A 77 -14.65 -5.36 -8.16
N MET A 78 -14.27 -4.42 -7.28
CA MET A 78 -13.47 -4.74 -6.10
C MET A 78 -14.38 -5.30 -5.00
N ILE A 79 -14.27 -6.58 -4.70
CA ILE A 79 -15.14 -7.28 -3.75
C ILE A 79 -14.64 -7.10 -2.32
N LYS A 80 -13.33 -7.16 -2.14
CA LYS A 80 -12.71 -7.12 -0.80
C LYS A 80 -11.34 -6.47 -0.88
N HIS A 81 -11.06 -5.65 0.11
CA HIS A 81 -9.73 -5.17 0.40
C HIS A 81 -9.55 -5.18 1.91
N ALA A 82 -8.51 -5.87 2.38
CA ALA A 82 -8.19 -5.95 3.80
C ALA A 82 -6.68 -5.88 4.00
N VAL A 83 -6.27 -5.07 4.97
CA VAL A 83 -4.88 -4.88 5.36
C VAL A 83 -4.71 -5.29 6.81
N PHE A 84 -3.64 -6.04 7.11
CA PHE A 84 -3.27 -6.44 8.46
C PHE A 84 -1.88 -5.90 8.79
N GLY A 85 -1.78 -5.13 9.87
CA GLY A 85 -0.52 -4.65 10.41
C GLY A 85 -0.16 -5.42 11.68
N TYR A 86 1.07 -5.91 11.74
CA TYR A 86 1.62 -6.62 12.89
C TYR A 86 2.64 -5.73 13.57
N PHE A 87 2.30 -5.19 14.73
CA PHE A 87 3.11 -4.21 15.43
C PHE A 87 3.73 -4.82 16.67
N SER A 88 5.03 -4.61 16.86
CA SER A 88 5.74 -5.09 18.05
C SER A 88 5.11 -4.52 19.31
N GLN A 89 4.74 -5.38 20.27
CA GLN A 89 4.22 -4.93 21.57
C GLN A 89 5.25 -4.12 22.37
N ARG A 90 6.54 -4.42 22.17
CA ARG A 90 7.64 -3.75 22.89
C ARG A 90 7.91 -2.34 22.34
N SER A 91 7.93 -2.16 21.03
CA SER A 91 8.38 -0.92 20.39
C SER A 91 7.30 -0.14 19.64
N GLY A 92 6.16 -0.75 19.37
CA GLY A 92 5.11 -0.19 18.51
C GLY A 92 5.46 -0.16 17.03
N LEU A 93 6.62 -0.66 16.61
CA LEU A 93 7.04 -0.65 15.21
C LEU A 93 6.34 -1.76 14.42
N LEU A 94 6.00 -1.46 13.17
CA LEU A 94 5.45 -2.42 12.22
C LEU A 94 6.53 -3.47 11.89
N ILE A 95 6.25 -4.74 12.15
CA ILE A 95 7.16 -5.86 11.85
C ILE A 95 6.81 -6.50 10.51
N TYR A 96 5.51 -6.56 10.22
CA TYR A 96 5.00 -7.24 9.05
C TYR A 96 3.67 -6.62 8.63
N LEU A 97 3.42 -6.55 7.32
CA LEU A 97 2.21 -6.02 6.73
C LEU A 97 1.68 -7.03 5.72
N GLU A 98 0.40 -7.35 5.81
CA GLU A 98 -0.31 -8.12 4.78
C GLU A 98 -1.39 -7.26 4.17
N ASP A 99 -1.54 -7.34 2.86
CA ASP A 99 -2.54 -6.62 2.09
C ASP A 99 -3.17 -7.57 1.08
N SER A 100 -4.50 -7.67 1.06
CA SER A 100 -5.24 -8.61 0.24
C SER A 100 -6.38 -7.94 -0.50
N TYR A 101 -6.43 -8.15 -1.81
CA TYR A 101 -7.45 -7.66 -2.73
C TYR A 101 -8.15 -8.83 -3.41
N LEU A 102 -9.47 -8.78 -3.49
CA LEU A 102 -10.27 -9.65 -4.35
C LEU A 102 -11.02 -8.79 -5.35
N THR A 103 -10.76 -9.00 -6.64
CA THR A 103 -11.43 -8.31 -7.74
C THR A 103 -12.15 -9.33 -8.61
N ARG A 104 -13.40 -9.03 -8.95
CA ARG A 104 -14.17 -9.74 -9.96
C ARG A 104 -14.08 -8.98 -11.27
N ILE A 105 -13.65 -9.68 -12.31
CA ILE A 105 -13.54 -9.14 -13.66
C ILE A 105 -14.56 -9.85 -14.54
N GLN A 106 -15.47 -9.09 -15.13
CA GLN A 106 -16.47 -9.59 -16.06
C GLN A 106 -16.66 -8.61 -17.21
N SER A 107 -16.30 -9.03 -18.41
CA SER A 107 -16.67 -8.32 -19.63
C SER A 107 -18.11 -8.64 -20.03
N PRO A 108 -18.82 -7.72 -20.71
CA PRO A 108 -20.16 -8.00 -21.21
C PRO A 108 -20.20 -9.28 -22.08
N GLY A 109 -21.09 -10.20 -21.75
CA GLY A 109 -21.22 -11.48 -22.46
C GLY A 109 -20.18 -12.55 -22.09
N SER A 110 -19.28 -12.29 -21.14
CA SER A 110 -18.37 -13.31 -20.59
C SER A 110 -18.81 -13.79 -19.21
N LEU A 111 -18.36 -14.98 -18.85
CA LEU A 111 -18.47 -15.48 -17.49
C LEU A 111 -17.48 -14.73 -16.59
N PRO A 112 -17.77 -14.57 -15.28
CA PRO A 112 -16.90 -13.84 -14.37
C PRO A 112 -15.60 -14.59 -14.10
N SER A 113 -14.52 -13.83 -13.93
CA SER A 113 -13.23 -14.29 -13.44
C SER A 113 -12.85 -13.53 -12.17
N TYR A 114 -12.06 -14.15 -11.30
CA TYR A 114 -11.67 -13.60 -10.02
C TYR A 114 -10.16 -13.53 -9.92
N TRP A 115 -9.68 -12.43 -9.35
CA TRP A 115 -8.28 -12.14 -9.15
C TRP A 115 -8.10 -11.80 -7.68
N GLU A 116 -7.40 -12.66 -6.97
CA GLU A 116 -6.95 -12.43 -5.60
C GLU A 116 -5.48 -12.05 -5.64
N THR A 117 -5.14 -10.88 -5.10
CA THR A 117 -3.75 -10.43 -4.94
C THR A 117 -3.47 -10.32 -3.45
N THR A 118 -2.50 -11.08 -2.96
CA THR A 118 -2.01 -11.01 -1.59
C THR A 118 -0.57 -10.53 -1.60
N MET A 119 -0.31 -9.45 -0.87
CA MET A 119 0.99 -8.84 -0.70
C MET A 119 1.39 -8.96 0.76
N ALA A 120 2.65 -9.25 1.00
CA ALA A 120 3.20 -9.47 2.32
C ALA A 120 4.55 -8.77 2.38
N THR A 121 4.76 -7.87 3.34
CA THR A 121 6.02 -7.12 3.49
C THR A 121 6.54 -7.25 4.91
N LYS A 122 7.76 -7.75 5.06
CA LYS A 122 8.53 -7.74 6.30
C LYS A 122 9.36 -6.46 6.37
N MET A 123 9.30 -5.78 7.50
CA MET A 123 10.07 -4.56 7.76
C MET A 123 11.34 -4.90 8.57
N GLU A 124 12.48 -4.39 8.14
CA GLU A 124 13.78 -4.68 8.74
C GLU A 124 14.66 -3.42 8.85
N ASP A 125 15.72 -3.52 9.64
CA ASP A 125 16.73 -2.47 9.79
C ASP A 125 16.13 -1.10 10.14
N TYR A 126 15.38 -1.04 11.23
CA TYR A 126 14.83 0.22 11.74
C TYR A 126 15.96 1.12 12.26
N ARG A 127 16.18 2.26 11.59
CA ARG A 127 17.15 3.28 11.99
C ARG A 127 16.43 4.58 12.38
N SER A 128 17.04 5.35 13.26
CA SER A 128 16.51 6.66 13.64
C SER A 128 16.97 7.71 12.62
N VAL A 129 16.03 8.39 11.99
CA VAL A 129 16.26 9.53 11.10
C VAL A 129 15.45 10.70 11.65
N GLU A 130 16.12 11.79 12.03
CA GLU A 130 15.50 12.98 12.67
C GLU A 130 14.55 12.67 13.85
N GLY A 131 14.88 11.64 14.63
CA GLY A 131 14.10 11.24 15.81
C GLY A 131 12.95 10.26 15.52
N VAL A 132 12.71 9.93 14.25
CA VAL A 132 11.70 8.95 13.82
C VAL A 132 12.38 7.63 13.43
N LYS A 133 11.83 6.49 13.85
CA LYS A 133 12.36 5.17 13.46
C LYS A 133 11.75 4.71 12.15
N ILE A 134 12.58 4.51 11.13
CA ILE A 134 12.17 4.09 9.79
C ILE A 134 12.90 2.81 9.38
N ALA A 135 12.18 1.88 8.76
CA ALA A 135 12.77 0.65 8.21
C ALA A 135 13.61 0.99 6.99
N HIS A 136 14.88 0.58 6.96
CA HIS A 136 15.77 0.81 5.82
C HIS A 136 15.94 -0.43 4.94
N SER A 137 15.29 -1.54 5.27
CA SER A 137 15.26 -2.71 4.41
C SER A 137 14.03 -3.56 4.68
N GLY A 138 13.77 -4.50 3.77
CA GLY A 138 12.73 -5.48 3.98
C GLY A 138 12.60 -6.45 2.83
N GLN A 139 11.60 -7.31 2.96
CA GLN A 139 11.27 -8.30 1.94
C GLN A 139 9.77 -8.28 1.67
N SER A 140 9.43 -8.15 0.41
CA SER A 140 8.06 -8.13 -0.09
C SER A 140 7.79 -9.37 -0.94
N THR A 141 6.64 -10.00 -0.74
CA THR A 141 6.14 -11.11 -1.57
C THR A 141 4.77 -10.75 -2.09
N VAL A 142 4.51 -11.08 -3.35
CA VAL A 142 3.20 -10.92 -3.98
C VAL A 142 2.76 -12.25 -4.55
N ILE A 143 1.52 -12.63 -4.27
CA ILE A 143 0.86 -13.80 -4.85
C ILE A 143 -0.40 -13.32 -5.56
N ILE A 144 -0.49 -13.58 -6.86
CA ILE A 144 -1.67 -13.34 -7.67
C ILE A 144 -2.29 -14.70 -8.01
N THR A 145 -3.49 -14.92 -7.52
CA THR A 145 -4.30 -16.10 -7.81
C THR A 145 -5.44 -15.70 -8.72
N ARG A 146 -5.60 -16.38 -9.85
CA ARG A 146 -6.77 -16.21 -10.73
C ARG A 146 -7.60 -17.48 -10.72
N PHE A 147 -8.91 -17.34 -10.61
CA PHE A 147 -9.86 -18.46 -10.60
C PHE A 147 -11.20 -18.04 -11.24
N GLY A 148 -12.06 -19.01 -11.59
CA GLY A 148 -13.34 -18.78 -12.28
C GLY A 148 -13.39 -19.30 -13.72
N ASP A 149 -14.51 -19.03 -14.40
CA ASP A 149 -15.08 -19.81 -15.53
C ASP A 149 -14.31 -19.77 -16.87
N ASN A 150 -13.07 -19.27 -16.87
CA ASN A 150 -12.19 -19.24 -18.03
C ASN A 150 -10.93 -20.11 -17.86
N LEU A 151 -10.74 -20.77 -16.71
CA LEU A 151 -9.57 -21.60 -16.44
C LEU A 151 -9.92 -23.08 -16.63
N LYS A 152 -9.76 -23.58 -17.86
CA LYS A 152 -9.90 -25.01 -18.20
C LYS A 152 -9.00 -25.94 -17.38
N PHE A 153 -8.00 -25.39 -16.69
CA PHE A 153 -6.94 -26.12 -15.98
C PHE A 153 -6.90 -25.80 -14.47
N GLY A 154 -7.93 -25.16 -13.89
CA GLY A 154 -7.96 -24.78 -12.48
C GLY A 154 -7.25 -23.44 -12.18
N PRO A 155 -7.14 -23.03 -10.91
CA PRO A 155 -6.59 -21.73 -10.54
C PRO A 155 -5.16 -21.53 -11.06
N SER A 156 -4.86 -20.34 -11.59
CA SER A 156 -3.50 -19.96 -11.98
C SER A 156 -2.85 -19.12 -10.89
N PHE A 157 -1.59 -19.42 -10.56
CA PHE A 157 -0.84 -18.72 -9.52
C PHE A 157 0.39 -18.03 -10.12
N THR A 158 0.66 -16.81 -9.68
CA THR A 158 1.90 -16.09 -9.96
C THR A 158 2.47 -15.59 -8.65
N ARG A 159 3.75 -15.86 -8.39
CA ARG A 159 4.46 -15.39 -7.19
C ARG A 159 5.62 -14.49 -7.60
N MET A 160 5.78 -13.38 -6.89
CA MET A 160 6.88 -12.44 -7.04
C MET A 160 7.48 -12.17 -5.67
N GLU A 161 8.80 -11.99 -5.62
CA GLU A 161 9.53 -11.67 -4.39
C GLU A 161 10.53 -10.56 -4.67
N GLU A 162 10.65 -9.62 -3.75
CA GLU A 162 11.55 -8.48 -3.82
C GLU A 162 12.19 -8.24 -2.45
N THR A 163 13.51 -8.09 -2.41
CA THR A 163 14.21 -7.54 -1.26
C THR A 163 14.56 -6.10 -1.59
N TRP A 164 14.23 -5.18 -0.68
CA TRP A 164 14.47 -3.75 -0.87
C TRP A 164 15.36 -3.19 0.23
N THR A 165 16.12 -2.17 -0.12
CA THR A 165 16.99 -1.40 0.78
C THR A 165 16.82 0.09 0.50
N ILE A 166 17.01 0.91 1.52
CA ILE A 166 16.94 2.37 1.44
C ILE A 166 18.28 2.91 1.92
N ASP A 167 18.98 3.59 1.01
CA ASP A 167 20.28 4.17 1.29
C ASP A 167 20.14 5.50 2.02
N ASP A 168 19.29 6.39 1.51
CA ASP A 168 19.13 7.76 2.00
C ASP A 168 17.65 8.11 2.23
N ILE A 169 17.39 8.80 3.33
CA ILE A 169 16.09 9.39 3.67
C ILE A 169 16.30 10.87 3.94
N ALA A 170 15.46 11.70 3.32
CA ALA A 170 15.43 13.13 3.56
C ALA A 170 13.99 13.60 3.74
N PHE A 171 13.75 14.44 4.73
CA PHE A 171 12.44 15.07 4.94
C PHE A 171 12.42 16.46 4.33
N ASN A 172 11.24 16.91 3.89
CA ASN A 172 11.00 18.28 3.41
C ASN A 172 12.01 18.76 2.36
N VAL A 173 12.31 17.90 1.38
CA VAL A 173 13.35 18.16 0.38
C VAL A 173 13.01 19.43 -0.44
N PRO A 174 13.85 20.48 -0.38
CA PRO A 174 13.59 21.72 -1.10
C PRO A 174 13.46 21.52 -2.60
N GLY A 175 12.44 22.13 -3.21
CA GLY A 175 12.20 22.05 -4.66
C GLY A 175 11.31 20.88 -5.10
N LEU A 176 10.89 20.01 -4.20
CA LEU A 176 9.77 19.09 -4.48
C LEU A 176 8.44 19.82 -4.31
N SER A 177 7.58 19.70 -5.31
CA SER A 177 6.23 20.24 -5.31
C SER A 177 5.23 19.16 -5.71
N MET A 178 3.93 19.45 -5.58
CA MET A 178 2.87 18.53 -6.01
C MET A 178 2.97 18.17 -7.49
N ASP A 179 3.51 19.06 -8.33
CA ASP A 179 3.71 18.83 -9.76
C ASP A 179 4.75 17.74 -10.05
N CYS A 180 5.58 17.39 -9.06
CA CYS A 180 6.52 16.27 -9.16
C CYS A 180 5.83 14.91 -9.02
N PHE A 181 4.60 14.86 -8.50
CA PHE A 181 3.83 13.65 -8.27
C PHE A 181 2.79 13.46 -9.39
N ILE A 182 3.28 13.11 -10.58
CA ILE A 182 2.46 12.93 -11.76
C ILE A 182 1.69 11.60 -11.64
N SER A 183 0.35 11.66 -11.63
CA SER A 183 -0.48 10.45 -11.67
C SER A 183 -0.29 9.70 -13.00
N PRO A 184 -0.42 8.36 -13.01
CA PRO A 184 -0.57 7.61 -14.24
C PRO A 184 -1.59 8.28 -15.17
N LYS A 185 -1.25 8.44 -16.46
CA LYS A 185 -2.08 9.15 -17.47
C LYS A 185 -3.52 8.64 -17.58
N GLU A 186 -3.78 7.42 -17.12
CA GLU A 186 -5.09 6.77 -17.11
C GLU A 186 -6.01 7.20 -15.95
N LEU A 187 -5.52 8.02 -15.01
CA LEU A 187 -6.28 8.51 -13.84
C LEU A 187 -6.76 9.96 -13.96
N GLN A 188 -6.53 10.64 -15.09
CA GLN A 188 -7.18 11.93 -15.36
C GLN A 188 -8.67 11.69 -15.64
N LYS A 189 -9.45 11.45 -14.58
CA LYS A 189 -10.87 11.78 -14.59
C LYS A 189 -10.95 13.26 -14.25
N ASP A 190 -11.60 14.03 -15.12
CA ASP A 190 -11.79 15.48 -15.00
C ASP A 190 -12.45 15.83 -13.66
N TYR A 191 -11.63 16.13 -12.64
CA TYR A 191 -12.08 16.80 -11.44
C TYR A 191 -11.87 18.31 -11.62
N PRO A 192 -12.88 19.16 -11.38
CA PRO A 192 -12.68 20.60 -11.44
C PRO A 192 -11.67 21.01 -10.35
N GLU A 193 -10.66 21.78 -10.75
CA GLU A 193 -9.68 22.39 -9.84
C GLU A 193 -10.39 23.33 -8.85
N GLU A 194 -10.61 22.87 -7.61
CA GLU A 194 -10.87 23.80 -6.51
C GLU A 194 -9.53 24.22 -5.90
N ASN A 195 -9.17 25.48 -6.12
CA ASN A 195 -8.06 26.19 -5.49
C ASN A 195 -8.21 26.13 -3.96
N LEU A 196 -7.48 25.21 -3.31
CA LEU A 196 -7.32 25.21 -1.86
C LEU A 196 -5.97 25.85 -1.52
N ASP A 197 -6.01 27.17 -1.34
CA ASP A 197 -4.92 27.95 -0.74
C ASP A 197 -4.69 27.50 0.71
N TRP A 198 -3.72 26.61 0.92
CA TRP A 198 -3.32 26.19 2.27
C TRP A 198 -2.40 27.25 2.90
N ILE A 199 -2.98 28.14 3.70
CA ILE A 199 -2.24 29.05 4.58
C ILE A 199 -1.57 28.21 5.68
N SER A 200 -0.24 28.20 5.73
CA SER A 200 0.55 27.55 6.79
C SER A 200 0.53 28.37 8.09
N PRO A 201 0.09 27.84 9.23
CA PRO A 201 0.14 28.55 10.51
C PRO A 201 1.40 28.15 11.29
N LEU A 202 2.57 28.52 10.80
CA LEU A 202 3.82 28.52 11.59
C LEU A 202 4.71 29.70 11.17
N HIS A 203 4.27 30.89 11.56
CA HIS A 203 5.13 32.04 11.86
C HIS A 203 4.47 32.80 13.01
N GLN A 204 4.82 32.43 14.23
CA GLN A 204 4.94 33.38 15.32
C GLN A 204 5.97 32.88 16.33
#